data_AF-A0A660QAU7-F1
#
_entry.id   AF-A0A660QAU7-F1
#
_cell.length_a   1.000
_cell.length_b   1.000
_cell.length_c   1.000
_cell.angle_alpha   90.00
_cell.angle_beta   90.00
_cell.angle_gamma   90.00
#
_symmetry.space_group_name_H-M   'P 1'
#
loop_
_entity.id
_entity.type
_entity.pdbx_description
1 polymer ?
#
loop_
_entity_poly.entity_id
_entity_poly.type
_entity_poly.pdbx_seq_one_letter_code
_entity_poly.pdbx_strand_id
1 'polypeptide(L)'
;TYAKGVEVTGDTFKVTKVTEDGYEVWDIDKPAALTVVKEANDLRMPSLKKKMAAKKAEIPCWGYDELNPIDENIGLAGSPTKVSKVFAPPVKLNKEILSGEPRDMIAELIHKLKEQHVL
;
A
#
# COMPACT_ATOMS: atom_id res chain seq x y z
N THR A 1 0.32 -7.62 8.81
CA THR A 1 0.37 -6.59 7.75
C THR A 1 -1.00 -6.52 7.06
N TYR A 2 -1.23 -5.55 6.16
CA TYR A 2 -2.52 -5.35 5.47
C TYR A 2 -3.74 -5.18 6.41
N ALA A 3 -3.57 -4.49 7.52
CA ALA A 3 -4.67 -4.23 8.45
C ALA A 3 -5.65 -3.21 7.86
N LYS A 4 -6.92 -3.58 7.75
CA LYS A 4 -8.05 -2.71 7.38
C LYS A 4 -8.80 -2.18 8.60
N GLY A 5 -8.77 -2.90 9.71
CA GLY A 5 -9.37 -2.45 10.97
C GLY A 5 -8.46 -2.80 12.13
N VAL A 6 -8.36 -1.90 13.10
CA VAL A 6 -7.62 -2.12 14.35
C VAL A 6 -8.46 -1.60 15.50
N GLU A 7 -8.89 -2.50 16.37
CA GLU A 7 -9.58 -2.19 17.61
C GLU A 7 -8.66 -2.52 18.79
N VAL A 8 -8.67 -1.67 19.81
CA VAL A 8 -7.84 -1.86 21.01
C VAL A 8 -8.71 -2.45 22.11
N THR A 9 -8.35 -3.64 22.59
CA THR A 9 -9.07 -4.37 23.64
C THR A 9 -8.13 -4.76 24.76
N GLY A 10 -8.10 -3.97 25.84
CA GLY A 10 -7.20 -4.23 26.97
C GLY A 10 -5.74 -4.30 26.50
N ASP A 11 -5.13 -5.48 26.63
CA ASP A 11 -3.74 -5.76 26.23
C ASP A 11 -3.58 -6.35 24.83
N THR A 12 -4.67 -6.49 24.08
CA THR A 12 -4.65 -7.01 22.71
C THR A 12 -5.12 -5.98 21.69
N PHE A 13 -4.81 -6.26 20.43
CA PHE A 13 -5.40 -5.65 19.26
C PHE A 13 -6.26 -6.67 18.54
N LYS A 14 -7.53 -6.32 18.30
CA LYS A 14 -8.37 -7.04 17.33
C LYS A 14 -8.15 -6.41 15.97
N VAL A 15 -7.57 -7.17 15.04
CA VAL A 15 -7.13 -6.70 13.73
C VAL A 15 -7.88 -7.40 12.62
N THR A 16 -8.57 -6.64 11.77
CA THR A 16 -9.15 -7.14 10.52
C THR A 16 -8.12 -6.97 9.41
N LYS A 17 -7.63 -8.08 8.86
CA LYS A 17 -6.61 -8.13 7.80
C LYS A 17 -7.26 -8.48 6.46
N VAL A 18 -6.79 -7.86 5.39
CA VAL A 18 -7.21 -8.17 4.01
C VAL A 18 -6.44 -9.37 3.48
N THR A 19 -7.13 -10.29 2.82
CA THR A 19 -6.57 -11.38 2.02
C THR A 19 -7.12 -11.31 0.59
N GLU A 20 -6.58 -12.11 -0.32
CA GLU A 20 -7.05 -12.16 -1.71
C GLU A 20 -8.52 -12.58 -1.79
N ASP A 21 -8.93 -13.52 -0.92
CA ASP A 21 -10.28 -14.09 -0.89
C ASP A 21 -11.23 -13.42 0.12
N GLY A 22 -10.78 -12.40 0.85
CA GLY A 22 -11.63 -11.71 1.83
C GLY A 22 -10.89 -11.10 3.03
N TYR A 23 -11.28 -11.52 4.24
CA TYR A 23 -10.78 -10.94 5.49
C TYR A 23 -10.52 -12.00 6.56
N GLU A 24 -9.47 -11.78 7.35
CA GLU A 24 -9.18 -12.51 8.57
C GLU A 24 -9.32 -11.56 9.77
N VAL A 25 -9.79 -12.09 10.91
CA VAL A 25 -9.83 -11.33 12.18
C VAL A 25 -8.89 -12.00 13.17
N TRP A 26 -7.87 -11.26 13.60
CA TRP A 26 -6.82 -11.75 14.50
C TRP A 26 -6.90 -11.01 15.83
N ASP A 27 -6.68 -11.72 16.93
CA ASP A 27 -6.40 -11.11 18.23
C ASP A 27 -4.89 -11.21 18.48
N ILE A 28 -4.23 -10.06 18.67
CA ILE A 28 -2.77 -9.94 18.72
C ILE A 28 -2.36 -9.27 20.04
N ASP A 29 -1.49 -9.89 20.82
CA ASP A 29 -0.97 -9.32 22.06
C ASP A 29 -0.05 -8.12 21.81
N LYS A 30 -0.02 -7.18 22.76
CA LYS A 30 0.91 -6.06 22.77
C LYS A 30 2.29 -6.46 23.34
N PRO A 31 3.40 -5.85 22.86
CA PRO A 31 3.49 -4.88 21.77
C PRO A 31 3.54 -5.54 20.39
N ALA A 32 2.92 -4.91 19.39
CA ALA A 32 2.89 -5.40 18.01
C ALA A 32 3.09 -4.27 16.99
N ALA A 33 3.70 -4.61 15.85
CA ALA A 33 3.84 -3.70 14.70
C ALA A 33 2.79 -4.04 13.63
N LEU A 34 1.97 -3.04 13.28
CA LEU A 34 0.88 -3.19 12.31
C LEU A 34 1.09 -2.22 11.13
N THR A 35 0.94 -2.73 9.91
CA THR A 35 0.86 -1.91 8.70
C THR A 35 -0.59 -1.84 8.25
N VAL A 36 -1.12 -0.65 8.00
CA VAL A 36 -2.51 -0.46 7.57
C VAL A 36 -2.62 -0.26 6.05
N VAL A 37 -3.73 -0.73 5.46
CA VAL A 37 -4.09 -0.42 4.07
C VAL A 37 -4.71 0.98 3.97
N LYS A 38 -4.74 1.56 2.77
CA LYS A 38 -5.26 2.92 2.55
C LYS A 38 -6.74 3.02 2.96
N GLU A 39 -7.50 1.96 2.72
CA GLU A 39 -8.92 1.83 3.00
C GLU A 39 -9.23 1.62 4.49
N ALA A 40 -8.21 1.55 5.34
CA ALA A 40 -8.40 1.31 6.77
C ALA A 40 -9.07 2.50 7.48
N ASN A 41 -8.91 3.72 6.95
CA ASN A 41 -9.52 4.91 7.51
C ASN A 41 -9.56 6.05 6.49
N ASP A 42 -10.65 6.83 6.50
CA ASP A 42 -10.72 8.12 5.81
C ASP A 42 -10.16 9.22 6.72
N LEU A 43 -9.07 9.87 6.28
CA LEU A 43 -8.43 10.93 7.05
C LEU A 43 -9.36 12.14 7.20
N ARG A 44 -9.81 12.41 8.43
CA ARG A 44 -10.60 13.59 8.75
C ARG A 44 -9.87 14.89 8.41
N MET A 45 -10.60 15.88 7.92
CA MET A 45 -10.07 17.22 7.73
C MET A 45 -9.77 17.87 9.10
N PRO A 46 -8.56 18.41 9.34
CA PRO A 46 -8.26 19.11 10.59
C PRO A 46 -9.00 20.46 10.66
N SER A 47 -9.52 20.78 11.85
CA SER A 47 -10.10 22.10 12.13
C SER A 47 -9.02 23.18 12.18
N LEU A 48 -9.41 24.46 12.03
CA LEU A 48 -8.49 25.60 12.12
C LEU A 48 -7.70 25.59 13.44
N LYS A 49 -8.36 25.31 14.57
CA LYS A 49 -7.72 25.19 15.89
C LYS A 49 -6.61 24.14 15.89
N LYS A 50 -6.84 22.98 15.27
CA LYS A 50 -5.83 21.90 15.18
C LYS A 50 -4.66 22.29 14.27
N LYS A 51 -4.93 22.98 13.16
CA LYS A 51 -3.86 23.50 12.28
C LYS A 51 -2.98 24.53 13.02
N MET A 52 -3.58 25.43 13.78
CA MET A 52 -2.83 26.40 14.60
C MET A 52 -2.02 25.72 15.71
N ALA A 53 -2.58 24.71 16.37
CA ALA A 53 -1.87 23.93 17.38
C ALA A 53 -0.67 23.18 16.76
N ALA A 54 -0.87 22.52 15.62
CA ALA A 54 0.20 21.81 14.90
C ALA A 54 1.33 22.77 14.46
N LYS A 55 1.00 23.98 13.99
CA LYS A 55 1.99 25.00 13.64
C LYS A 55 2.87 25.43 14.82
N LYS A 56 2.34 25.39 16.05
CA LYS A 56 3.03 25.80 17.27
C LYS A 56 3.72 24.64 17.99
N ALA A 57 3.46 23.40 17.57
CA ALA A 57 4.06 22.23 18.20
C ALA A 57 5.57 22.25 17.96
N GLU A 58 6.33 22.01 19.01
CA GLU A 58 7.76 21.74 18.89
C GLU A 58 7.91 20.32 18.34
N ILE A 59 8.54 20.21 17.16
CA ILE A 59 8.81 18.93 16.52
C ILE A 59 10.28 18.63 16.77
N PRO A 60 10.62 17.61 17.58
CA PRO A 60 12.02 17.25 17.80
C PRO A 60 12.63 16.76 16.48
N CYS A 61 13.77 17.33 16.11
CA CYS A 61 14.59 16.85 15.01
C CYS A 61 15.72 16.01 15.59
N TRP A 62 15.70 14.71 15.36
CA TRP A 62 16.80 13.82 15.73
C TRP A 62 17.72 13.63 14.54
N GLY A 63 18.97 14.01 14.72
CA GLY A 63 20.04 13.79 13.77
C GLY A 63 20.78 12.48 14.01
N TYR A 64 21.92 12.34 13.35
CA TYR A 64 22.77 11.17 13.44
C TYR A 64 23.32 10.99 14.87
N ASP A 65 23.82 12.08 15.47
CA ASP A 65 24.48 12.05 16.78
C ASP A 65 23.50 11.69 17.91
N GLU A 66 22.25 12.16 17.84
CA GLU A 66 21.24 11.84 18.85
C GLU A 66 20.75 10.39 18.77
N LEU A 67 20.70 9.81 17.56
CA LEU A 67 20.25 8.43 17.36
C LEU A 67 21.39 7.41 17.49
N ASN A 68 22.64 7.85 17.34
CA ASN A 68 23.86 7.05 17.36
C ASN A 68 23.70 5.67 16.68
N PRO A 69 23.31 5.64 15.39
CA PRO A 69 23.03 4.40 14.68
C PRO A 69 24.32 3.65 14.32
N ILE A 70 24.17 2.40 13.90
CA ILE A 70 25.28 1.63 13.30
C ILE A 70 25.33 1.97 11.80
N ASP A 71 26.44 2.55 11.34
CA ASP A 71 26.64 3.01 9.95
C ASP A 71 26.32 1.92 8.91
N GLU A 72 26.73 0.68 9.21
CA GLU A 72 26.56 -0.49 8.35
C GLU A 72 25.09 -0.93 8.21
N ASN A 73 24.17 -0.36 8.99
CA ASN A 73 22.74 -0.70 8.98
C ASN A 73 21.85 0.43 8.45
N ILE A 74 22.43 1.53 7.97
CA ILE A 74 21.65 2.69 7.51
C ILE A 74 22.09 3.20 6.14
N GLY A 75 21.20 3.98 5.51
CA GLY A 75 21.47 4.64 4.23
C GLY A 75 21.87 3.68 3.11
N LEU A 76 22.74 4.15 2.22
CA LEU A 76 23.23 3.34 1.10
C LEU A 76 24.21 2.24 1.56
N ALA A 77 24.98 2.50 2.62
CA ALA A 77 25.97 1.57 3.15
C ALA A 77 25.30 0.30 3.71
N GLY A 78 24.20 0.46 4.45
CA GLY A 78 23.44 -0.67 5.01
C GLY A 78 22.34 -1.23 4.12
N SER A 79 22.16 -0.74 2.89
CA SER A 79 21.15 -1.31 1.99
C SER A 79 21.69 -2.56 1.28
N PRO A 80 21.10 -3.76 1.51
CA PRO A 80 21.48 -4.96 0.76
C PRO A 80 21.06 -4.91 -0.70
N THR A 81 20.11 -4.03 -1.06
CA THR A 81 19.62 -3.86 -2.43
C THR A 81 20.14 -2.54 -3.03
N LYS A 82 20.50 -2.55 -4.31
CA LYS A 82 20.97 -1.37 -5.04
C LYS A 82 20.19 -1.22 -6.34
N VAL A 83 19.58 -0.07 -6.54
CA VAL A 83 18.87 0.24 -7.78
C VAL A 83 19.90 0.50 -8.87
N SER A 84 20.01 -0.42 -9.83
CA SER A 84 21.00 -0.35 -10.91
C SER A 84 20.54 0.51 -12.09
N LYS A 85 19.25 0.49 -12.40
CA LYS A 85 18.66 1.25 -13.51
C LYS A 85 17.20 1.57 -13.22
N VAL A 86 16.82 2.81 -13.47
CA VAL A 86 15.43 3.26 -13.48
C VAL A 86 15.09 3.65 -14.91
N PHE A 87 14.00 3.13 -15.44
CA PHE A 87 13.51 3.47 -16.78
C PHE A 87 11.98 3.45 -16.79
N ALA A 88 11.37 4.25 -17.66
CA ALA A 88 9.94 4.19 -17.88
C ALA A 88 9.61 2.95 -18.74
N PRO A 89 8.67 2.09 -18.32
CA PRO A 89 8.26 0.97 -19.16
C PRO A 89 7.63 1.51 -20.46
N PRO A 90 7.95 0.94 -21.64
CA PRO A 90 7.33 1.36 -22.88
C PRO A 90 5.85 0.99 -22.87
N VAL A 91 4.99 1.94 -23.26
CA VAL A 91 3.55 1.68 -23.41
C VAL A 91 3.34 0.78 -24.63
N LYS A 92 2.95 -0.47 -24.43
CA LYS A 92 2.55 -1.38 -25.51
C LYS A 92 1.08 -1.16 -25.82
N LEU A 93 0.76 -0.42 -26.89
CA LEU A 93 -0.59 -0.30 -27.44
C LEU A 93 -0.85 -1.41 -28.46
N ASN A 94 -0.99 -2.65 -27.99
CA ASN A 94 -1.57 -3.72 -28.82
C ASN A 94 -3.09 -3.61 -28.74
N LYS A 95 -3.65 -2.74 -29.58
CA LYS A 95 -5.10 -2.63 -29.75
C LYS A 95 -5.52 -3.28 -31.06
N GLU A 96 -6.61 -4.04 -31.00
CA GLU A 96 -7.27 -4.61 -32.16
C GLU A 96 -8.72 -4.14 -32.12
N ILE A 97 -9.22 -3.65 -33.26
CA ILE A 97 -10.61 -3.22 -33.40
C ILE A 97 -11.33 -4.32 -34.17
N LEU A 98 -12.28 -4.98 -33.52
CA LEU A 98 -13.13 -5.99 -34.17
C LEU A 98 -14.20 -5.28 -35.00
N SER A 99 -14.55 -5.89 -36.13
CA SER A 99 -15.56 -5.35 -37.06
C SER A 99 -16.39 -6.48 -37.65
N GLY A 100 -17.69 -6.25 -37.87
CA GLY A 100 -18.60 -7.24 -38.43
C GLY A 100 -19.94 -7.22 -37.71
N GLU A 101 -20.68 -8.33 -37.83
CA GLU A 101 -21.93 -8.50 -37.10
C GLU A 101 -21.68 -8.59 -35.59
N PRO A 102 -22.50 -7.96 -34.74
CA PRO A 102 -22.28 -7.91 -33.29
C PRO A 102 -22.07 -9.28 -32.64
N ARG A 103 -22.77 -10.31 -33.13
CA ARG A 103 -22.69 -11.67 -32.60
C ARG A 103 -21.31 -12.29 -32.77
N ASP A 104 -20.70 -12.10 -33.95
CA ASP A 104 -19.40 -12.68 -34.28
C ASP A 104 -18.28 -11.93 -33.55
N MET A 105 -18.41 -10.59 -33.45
CA MET A 105 -17.46 -9.78 -32.67
C MET A 105 -17.43 -10.18 -31.19
N ILE A 106 -18.58 -10.51 -30.59
CA ILE A 106 -18.63 -10.96 -29.19
C ILE A 106 -17.92 -12.31 -29.02
N ALA A 107 -18.15 -13.25 -29.94
CA ALA A 107 -17.50 -14.56 -29.89
C ALA A 107 -15.97 -14.44 -30.02
N GLU A 108 -15.52 -13.62 -30.96
CA GLU A 108 -14.10 -13.34 -31.17
C GLU A 108 -13.46 -12.61 -29.98
N LEU A 109 -14.16 -11.63 -29.40
CA LEU A 109 -13.69 -10.92 -28.20
C LEU A 109 -13.49 -11.87 -27.03
N ILE A 110 -14.47 -12.73 -26.74
CA ILE A 110 -14.38 -13.69 -25.63
C ILE A 110 -13.21 -14.66 -25.86
N HIS A 111 -13.01 -15.12 -27.10
CA HIS A 111 -11.90 -16.00 -27.44
C HIS A 111 -10.54 -15.32 -27.16
N LYS A 112 -10.34 -14.11 -27.68
CA LYS A 112 -9.08 -13.35 -27.49
C LYS A 112 -8.81 -13.03 -26.02
N LEU A 113 -9.83 -12.68 -25.24
CA LEU A 113 -9.65 -12.37 -23.81
C LEU A 113 -9.23 -13.60 -22.98
N LYS A 114 -9.73 -14.79 -23.33
CA LYS A 114 -9.29 -16.06 -22.71
C LYS A 114 -7.85 -16.41 -23.07
N GLU A 115 -7.44 -16.21 -24.33
CA GLU A 115 -6.04 -16.42 -24.74
C GLU A 115 -5.07 -15.50 -24.01
N GLN A 116 -5.50 -14.30 -23.65
CA GLN A 116 -4.68 -13.33 -22.91
C GLN A 116 -4.71 -13.53 -21.39
N HIS A 117 -5.41 -14.55 -20.87
CA HIS A 117 -5.63 -14.79 -19.44
C HIS A 117 -6.23 -13.59 -18.68
N VAL A 118 -7.03 -12.79 -19.38
CA VAL A 118 -7.78 -11.67 -18.78
C VAL A 118 -9.16 -12.12 -18.32
N LEU A 119 -9.65 -13.26 -18.84
CA LEU A 119 -10.93 -13.89 -18.58
C LEU A 119 -10.78 -15.39 -18.34
#